data_AF-A0A7Y2F800-F1
#
_entry.id   AF-A0A7Y2F800-F1
#
_cell.length_a   1.000
_cell.length_b   1.000
_cell.length_c   1.000
_cell.angle_alpha   90.00
_cell.angle_beta   90.00
_cell.angle_gamma   90.00
#
_symmetry.space_group_name_H-M   'P 1'
#
loop_
_entity.id
_entity.type
_entity.pdbx_description
1 polymer ?
#
loop_
_entity_poly.entity_id
_entity_poly.type
_entity_poly.pdbx_seq_one_letter_code
_entity_poly.pdbx_strand_id
1 'polypeptide(L)'
;MHFRYLPSSILLLAFLSMTALVTAPTANAQEVASKSEVNALIEELGHENYARRVLAKEKLQRLGLEAFDQLHTAKFHPDSEVVSAARYLISSLMVSWSKESDPAPVREALSEYGGQEPSERESRIKLLANLPDRQGLEALVRLTR
;
A
#
# COMPACT_ATOMS: atom_id res chain seq x y z
N MET A 1 -40.36 -37.40 47.09
CA MET A 1 -40.64 -37.87 45.72
C MET A 1 -41.07 -36.68 44.88
N HIS A 2 -40.39 -36.47 43.75
CA HIS A 2 -40.75 -35.75 42.51
C HIS A 2 -41.29 -34.29 42.58
N PHE A 3 -40.51 -33.28 42.17
CA PHE A 3 -40.27 -32.77 40.80
C PHE A 3 -41.50 -32.10 40.12
N ARG A 4 -41.27 -30.85 39.68
CA ARG A 4 -41.57 -30.27 38.33
C ARG A 4 -42.62 -29.13 38.19
N TYR A 5 -42.04 -27.95 37.93
CA TYR A 5 -42.32 -26.94 36.89
C TYR A 5 -43.26 -25.74 37.15
N LEU A 6 -42.62 -24.57 36.96
CA LEU A 6 -43.09 -23.21 36.59
C LEU A 6 -44.03 -23.21 35.37
N PRO A 7 -44.80 -22.12 35.04
CA PRO A 7 -44.19 -20.91 34.46
C PRO A 7 -44.95 -19.56 34.58
N SER A 8 -44.29 -18.50 34.07
CA SER A 8 -44.86 -17.27 33.45
C SER A 8 -45.36 -16.18 34.42
N SER A 9 -45.01 -14.89 34.30
CA SER A 9 -44.72 -14.09 33.11
C SER A 9 -44.02 -12.75 33.43
N ILE A 10 -43.04 -12.43 32.57
CA ILE A 10 -42.81 -11.16 31.85
C ILE A 10 -42.34 -9.94 32.66
N LEU A 11 -41.03 -9.67 32.52
CA LEU A 11 -40.35 -8.42 32.84
C LEU A 11 -40.06 -7.69 31.51
N LEU A 12 -40.54 -6.46 31.38
CA LEU A 12 -40.36 -5.59 30.20
C LEU A 12 -39.01 -4.87 30.31
N LEU A 13 -38.07 -5.17 29.40
CA LEU A 13 -36.77 -4.50 29.28
C LEU A 13 -36.82 -3.54 28.08
N ALA A 14 -36.82 -2.23 28.35
CA ALA A 14 -36.61 -1.21 27.35
C ALA A 14 -35.11 -0.94 27.20
N PHE A 15 -34.48 -1.51 26.16
CA PHE A 15 -33.13 -1.16 25.74
C PHE A 15 -33.21 -0.01 24.73
N LEU A 16 -32.84 1.20 25.17
CA LEU A 16 -32.64 2.35 24.30
C LEU A 16 -31.16 2.36 23.87
N SER A 17 -30.81 1.64 22.80
CA SER A 17 -29.48 1.72 22.18
C SER A 17 -29.42 2.95 21.27
N MET A 18 -28.72 3.99 21.75
CA MET A 18 -28.42 5.20 20.99
C MET A 18 -27.26 4.93 20.02
N THR A 19 -27.62 4.83 18.75
CA THR A 19 -26.84 4.98 17.50
C THR A 19 -25.34 5.29 17.62
N ALA A 20 -24.52 4.35 17.14
CA ALA A 20 -23.12 4.60 16.77
C ALA A 20 -23.05 5.35 15.43
N LEU A 21 -22.46 6.55 15.43
CA LEU A 21 -22.10 7.27 14.22
C LEU A 21 -20.81 6.65 13.66
N VAL A 22 -20.93 5.71 12.73
CA VAL A 22 -19.78 5.15 12.00
C VAL A 22 -19.34 6.19 10.96
N THR A 23 -18.37 7.01 11.32
CA THR A 23 -17.68 7.91 10.37
C THR A 23 -16.42 7.21 9.87
N ALA A 24 -16.52 6.52 8.73
CA ALA A 24 -15.33 6.05 8.00
C ALA A 24 -15.46 6.24 6.46
N PRO A 25 -15.34 7.48 5.93
CA PRO A 25 -15.17 7.68 4.48
C PRO A 25 -13.82 8.29 4.08
N THR A 26 -12.91 8.61 5.00
CA THR A 26 -11.70 9.39 4.68
C THR A 26 -10.58 8.58 4.03
N ALA A 27 -10.27 7.37 4.50
CA ALA A 27 -9.16 6.58 3.97
C ALA A 27 -9.35 6.17 2.50
N ASN A 28 -10.57 5.76 2.13
CA ASN A 28 -10.88 5.32 0.77
C ASN A 28 -10.86 6.50 -0.23
N ALA A 29 -11.37 7.67 0.18
CA ALA A 29 -11.34 8.86 -0.67
C ALA A 29 -9.90 9.35 -0.95
N GLN A 30 -9.02 9.26 0.05
CA GLN A 30 -7.63 9.66 -0.08
C GLN A 30 -6.82 8.72 -0.97
N GLU A 31 -7.07 7.41 -0.90
CA GLU A 31 -6.44 6.42 -1.79
C GLU A 31 -6.91 6.55 -3.25
N VAL A 32 -8.18 6.88 -3.48
CA VAL A 32 -8.68 7.15 -4.84
C VAL A 32 -8.05 8.43 -5.41
N ALA A 33 -7.91 9.47 -4.59
CA ALA A 33 -7.26 10.72 -5.01
C ALA A 33 -5.78 10.51 -5.36
N SER A 34 -5.02 9.76 -4.55
CA SER A 34 -3.61 9.47 -4.84
C SER A 34 -3.44 8.64 -6.11
N LYS A 35 -4.29 7.63 -6.32
CA LYS A 35 -4.30 6.86 -7.58
C LYS A 35 -4.61 7.76 -8.77
N SER A 36 -5.57 8.68 -8.65
CA SER A 36 -5.88 9.64 -9.71
C SER A 36 -4.69 10.54 -10.04
N GLU A 37 -3.95 11.01 -9.03
CA GLU A 37 -2.75 11.82 -9.22
C GLU A 37 -1.65 11.03 -9.95
N VAL A 38 -1.36 9.80 -9.52
CA VAL A 38 -0.37 8.94 -10.17
C VAL A 38 -0.73 8.68 -11.63
N ASN A 39 -2.00 8.39 -11.95
CA ASN A 39 -2.43 8.18 -13.33
C ASN A 39 -2.23 9.44 -14.19
N ALA A 40 -2.56 10.61 -13.65
CA ALA A 40 -2.30 11.87 -14.36
C ALA A 40 -0.80 12.05 -14.64
N LEU A 41 0.07 11.74 -13.68
CA LEU A 41 1.52 11.79 -13.89
C LEU A 41 2.02 10.75 -14.91
N ILE A 42 1.39 9.58 -15.00
CA ILE A 42 1.73 8.55 -15.99
C ILE A 42 1.40 9.04 -17.40
N GLU A 43 0.24 9.67 -17.62
CA GLU A 43 -0.10 10.27 -18.92
C GLU A 43 0.91 11.35 -19.33
N GLU A 44 1.39 12.14 -18.36
CA GLU A 44 2.40 13.17 -18.59
C GLU A 44 3.76 12.62 -19.05
N LEU A 45 4.04 11.32 -18.84
CA LEU A 45 5.23 10.68 -19.40
C LEU A 45 5.20 10.58 -20.93
N GLY A 46 4.02 10.60 -21.56
CA GLY A 46 3.85 10.62 -23.01
C GLY A 46 3.76 12.02 -23.62
N HIS A 47 3.87 13.07 -22.79
CA HIS A 47 3.63 14.43 -23.23
C HIS A 47 4.68 14.92 -24.25
N GLU A 48 4.27 15.64 -25.31
CA GLU A 48 5.16 16.15 -26.37
C GLU A 48 6.31 17.04 -25.84
N ASN A 49 6.02 17.91 -24.88
CA ASN A 49 7.00 18.74 -24.18
C ASN A 49 7.89 17.90 -23.24
N TYR A 50 9.18 17.83 -23.57
CA TYR A 50 10.19 17.11 -22.80
C TYR A 50 10.27 17.53 -21.33
N ALA A 51 10.15 18.82 -21.02
CA ALA A 51 10.22 19.30 -19.64
C ALA A 51 9.07 18.73 -18.79
N ARG A 52 7.87 18.57 -19.37
CA ARG A 52 6.73 17.95 -18.68
C ARG A 52 7.00 16.47 -18.38
N ARG A 53 7.57 15.73 -19.34
CA ARG A 53 7.98 14.32 -19.14
C ARG A 53 8.97 14.17 -18.00
N VAL A 54 9.99 15.03 -17.95
CA VAL A 54 11.01 15.00 -16.88
C VAL A 54 10.39 15.26 -15.52
N LEU A 55 9.56 16.30 -15.40
CA LEU A 55 8.89 16.63 -14.13
C LEU A 55 7.96 15.52 -13.66
N ALA A 56 7.23 14.87 -14.58
CA ALA A 56 6.38 13.73 -14.27
C ALA A 56 7.21 12.55 -13.76
N LYS A 57 8.32 12.24 -14.42
CA LYS A 57 9.26 11.20 -14.00
C LYS A 57 9.79 11.44 -12.59
N GLU A 58 10.25 12.65 -12.29
CA GLU A 58 10.77 13.01 -10.96
C GLU A 58 9.71 12.93 -9.86
N LYS A 59 8.46 13.31 -10.16
CA LYS A 59 7.34 13.16 -9.21
C LYS A 59 7.04 11.69 -8.95
N LEU A 60 6.95 10.86 -9.99
CA LEU A 60 6.72 9.42 -9.86
C LEU A 60 7.84 8.72 -9.10
N GLN A 61 9.10 9.13 -9.29
CA GLN A 61 10.23 8.63 -8.50
C GLN A 61 10.09 8.94 -7.01
N ARG A 62 9.63 10.15 -6.66
CA ARG A 62 9.40 10.55 -5.27
C ARG A 62 8.24 9.79 -4.62
N LEU A 63 7.19 9.47 -5.38
CA LEU A 63 6.06 8.68 -4.89
C LEU A 63 6.44 7.22 -4.59
N GLY A 64 7.46 6.69 -5.26
CA GLY A 64 8.03 5.38 -4.94
C GLY A 64 7.01 4.26 -5.03
N LEU A 65 6.82 3.52 -3.93
CA LEU A 65 5.88 2.39 -3.84
C LEU A 65 4.42 2.77 -4.10
N GLU A 66 4.04 4.01 -3.82
CA GLU A 66 2.66 4.47 -4.03
C GLU A 66 2.29 4.44 -5.52
N ALA A 67 3.26 4.66 -6.40
CA ALA A 67 3.06 4.62 -7.86
C ALA A 67 3.29 3.23 -8.48
N PHE A 68 3.78 2.24 -7.72
CA PHE A 68 4.30 0.98 -8.28
C PHE A 68 3.24 0.22 -9.08
N ASP A 69 2.06 0.00 -8.52
CA ASP A 69 1.02 -0.83 -9.15
C ASP A 69 0.55 -0.22 -10.48
N GLN A 70 0.48 1.11 -10.55
CA GLN A 70 0.05 1.86 -11.73
C GLN A 70 1.14 1.92 -12.78
N LEU A 71 2.39 2.12 -12.37
CA LEU A 71 3.55 2.00 -13.25
C LEU A 71 3.66 0.58 -13.83
N HIS A 72 3.40 -0.45 -13.02
CA HIS A 72 3.42 -1.84 -13.47
C HIS A 72 2.39 -2.08 -14.58
N THR A 73 1.20 -1.48 -14.45
CA THR A 73 0.15 -1.51 -15.49
C THR A 73 0.57 -0.72 -16.74
N ALA A 74 1.21 0.44 -16.55
CA ALA A 74 1.65 1.32 -17.64
C ALA A 74 2.71 0.71 -18.57
N LYS A 75 3.36 -0.41 -18.19
CA LYS A 75 4.24 -1.18 -19.09
C LYS A 75 3.53 -1.71 -20.34
N PHE A 76 2.20 -1.74 -20.33
CA PHE A 76 1.34 -2.19 -21.44
C PHE A 76 0.59 -1.03 -22.10
N HIS A 77 0.98 0.22 -21.81
CA HIS A 77 0.37 1.41 -22.38
C HIS A 77 0.58 1.48 -23.92
N PRO A 78 -0.36 2.04 -24.71
CA PRO A 78 -0.18 2.18 -26.16
C PRO A 78 0.94 3.14 -26.57
N ASP A 79 1.26 4.12 -25.72
CA ASP A 79 2.36 5.07 -25.95
C ASP A 79 3.72 4.46 -25.53
N SER A 80 4.66 4.39 -26.48
CA SER A 80 6.01 3.86 -26.26
C SER A 80 6.87 4.68 -25.30
N GLU A 81 6.66 6.00 -25.20
CA GLU A 81 7.34 6.87 -24.23
C GLU A 81 6.91 6.50 -22.82
N VAL A 82 5.60 6.36 -22.60
CA VAL A 82 5.03 5.91 -21.32
C VAL A 82 5.56 4.52 -20.96
N VAL A 83 5.55 3.57 -21.90
CA VAL A 83 6.06 2.21 -21.66
C VAL A 83 7.54 2.22 -21.26
N SER A 84 8.37 2.97 -21.99
CA SER A 84 9.81 3.02 -21.74
C SER A 84 10.11 3.69 -20.41
N ALA A 85 9.42 4.79 -20.10
CA ALA A 85 9.54 5.48 -18.82
C ALA A 85 9.04 4.62 -17.66
N ALA A 86 7.92 3.90 -17.80
CA ALA A 86 7.40 3.00 -16.77
C ALA A 86 8.38 1.85 -16.47
N ARG A 87 8.95 1.22 -17.50
CA ARG A 87 9.98 0.17 -17.33
C ARG A 87 11.22 0.72 -16.65
N TYR A 88 11.71 1.87 -17.10
CA TYR A 88 12.84 2.54 -16.46
C TYR A 88 12.52 2.83 -15.00
N LEU A 89 11.39 3.45 -14.70
CA LEU A 89 10.95 3.75 -13.34
C LEU A 89 10.93 2.47 -12.50
N ILE A 90 10.24 1.41 -12.90
CA ILE A 90 10.21 0.14 -12.14
C ILE A 90 11.61 -0.44 -11.88
N SER A 91 12.52 -0.36 -12.85
CA SER A 91 13.90 -0.86 -12.70
C SER A 91 14.81 0.07 -11.88
N SER A 92 14.61 1.38 -12.01
CA SER A 92 15.42 2.45 -11.41
C SER A 92 14.88 2.89 -10.06
N LEU A 93 13.68 2.42 -9.70
CA LEU A 93 13.05 2.51 -8.41
C LEU A 93 13.94 1.70 -7.45
N MET A 94 15.09 2.29 -7.11
CA MET A 94 15.88 2.12 -5.89
C MET A 94 15.02 2.57 -4.70
N VAL A 95 13.87 1.93 -4.61
CA VAL A 95 12.74 2.34 -3.83
C VAL A 95 13.08 2.08 -2.38
N SER A 96 12.81 3.08 -1.56
CA SER A 96 12.54 2.83 -0.15
C SER A 96 11.38 1.86 -0.11
N TRP A 97 11.66 0.56 0.06
CA TRP A 97 10.64 -0.47 0.21
C TRP A 97 9.89 -0.33 1.53
N SER A 98 10.44 0.48 2.44
CA SER A 98 9.81 0.96 3.65
C SER A 98 9.00 2.23 3.42
N LYS A 99 7.94 2.37 4.20
CA LYS A 99 7.16 3.59 4.39
C LYS A 99 7.62 4.29 5.67
N GLU A 100 7.39 5.59 5.75
CA GLU A 100 7.61 6.35 7.00
C GLU A 100 6.79 5.77 8.17
N SER A 101 5.57 5.29 7.88
CA SER A 101 4.69 4.66 8.86
C SER A 101 5.13 3.28 9.33
N ASP A 102 6.08 2.63 8.64
CA ASP A 102 6.54 1.30 9.04
C ASP A 102 7.32 1.38 10.37
N PRO A 103 7.27 0.35 11.24
CA PRO A 103 8.08 0.29 12.46
C PRO A 103 9.58 0.47 12.16
N ALA A 104 10.33 1.07 13.09
CA ALA A 104 11.76 1.32 12.89
C ALA A 104 12.57 0.06 12.48
N PRO A 105 12.36 -1.13 13.07
CA PRO A 105 13.04 -2.35 12.64
C PRO A 105 12.72 -2.77 11.19
N VAL A 106 11.50 -2.48 10.73
CA VAL A 106 11.08 -2.75 9.34
C VAL A 106 11.79 -1.78 8.39
N ARG A 107 11.84 -0.49 8.75
CA ARG A 107 12.54 0.53 7.94
C ARG A 107 14.03 0.22 7.81
N GLU A 108 14.66 -0.20 8.89
CA GLU A 108 16.07 -0.62 8.91
C GLU A 108 16.31 -1.84 8.02
N ALA A 109 15.51 -2.90 8.18
CA ALA A 109 15.61 -4.11 7.35
C ALA A 109 15.45 -3.84 5.84
N LEU A 110 14.59 -2.88 5.48
CA LEU A 110 14.30 -2.51 4.10
C LEU A 110 15.19 -1.40 3.53
N SER A 111 16.09 -0.82 4.32
CA SER A 111 17.00 0.23 3.87
C SER A 111 17.86 -0.25 2.71
N GLU A 112 17.79 0.38 1.54
CA GLU A 112 18.51 -0.04 0.32
C GLU A 112 18.18 -1.46 -0.19
N TYR A 113 17.11 -2.10 0.30
CA TYR A 113 16.75 -3.48 -0.03
C TYR A 113 16.71 -3.76 -1.54
N GLY A 114 16.17 -2.83 -2.33
CA GLY A 114 16.04 -2.99 -3.78
C GLY A 114 17.38 -3.08 -4.54
N GLY A 115 18.45 -2.53 -3.97
CA GLY A 115 19.80 -2.55 -4.56
C GLY A 115 20.66 -3.74 -4.13
N GLN A 116 20.18 -4.59 -3.21
CA GLN A 116 20.96 -5.70 -2.68
C GLN A 116 20.98 -6.91 -3.62
N GLU A 117 21.97 -7.79 -3.45
CA GLU A 117 22.01 -9.08 -4.15
C GLU A 117 20.90 -10.04 -3.65
N PRO A 118 20.50 -11.06 -4.44
CA PRO A 118 19.39 -11.95 -4.09
C PRO A 118 19.51 -12.63 -2.72
N SER A 119 20.71 -13.06 -2.33
CA SER A 119 20.96 -13.69 -1.01
C SER A 119 20.78 -12.74 0.16
N GLU A 120 21.16 -11.48 -0.02
CA GLU A 120 21.00 -10.43 0.98
C GLU A 120 19.52 -10.01 1.10
N ARG A 121 18.80 -9.92 -0.03
CA ARG A 121 17.34 -9.75 -0.02
C ARG A 121 16.64 -10.90 0.72
N GLU A 122 17.03 -12.15 0.47
CA GLU A 122 16.47 -13.31 1.17
C GLU A 122 16.70 -13.22 2.69
N SER A 123 17.90 -12.80 3.11
CA SER A 123 18.25 -12.64 4.52
C SER A 123 17.40 -11.59 5.21
N ARG A 124 17.11 -10.47 4.52
CA ARG A 124 16.22 -9.41 5.03
C ARG A 124 14.75 -9.82 5.06
N ILE A 125 14.28 -10.61 4.09
CA ILE A 125 12.95 -11.23 4.14
C ILE A 125 12.83 -12.12 5.38
N LYS A 126 13.84 -12.94 5.69
CA LYS A 126 13.87 -13.76 6.91
C LYS A 126 13.89 -12.90 8.17
N LEU A 127 14.64 -11.79 8.19
CA LEU A 127 14.64 -10.86 9.31
C LEU A 127 13.23 -10.29 9.57
N LEU A 128 12.57 -9.79 8.52
CA LEU A 128 11.20 -9.26 8.61
C LEU A 128 10.21 -10.32 9.13
N ALA A 129 10.34 -11.57 8.69
CA ALA A 129 9.47 -12.67 9.11
C ALA A 129 9.63 -13.04 10.60
N ASN A 130 10.80 -12.74 11.18
CA ASN A 130 11.11 -13.04 12.58
C ASN A 130 10.85 -11.86 13.54
N LEU A 131 10.41 -10.71 13.03
CA LEU A 131 10.08 -9.57 13.89
C LEU A 131 8.90 -9.92 14.83
N PRO A 132 8.95 -9.48 16.10
CA PRO A 132 7.89 -9.77 17.08
C PRO A 132 6.56 -9.14 16.66
N ASP A 133 5.46 -9.67 17.20
CA ASP A 133 4.09 -9.16 17.01
C ASP A 133 3.67 -9.00 15.54
N ARG A 134 4.31 -9.75 14.63
CA ARG A 134 4.08 -9.68 13.17
C ARG A 134 4.35 -8.30 12.57
N GLN A 135 5.25 -7.52 13.18
CA GLN A 135 5.59 -6.17 12.69
C GLN A 135 6.06 -6.17 11.22
N GLY A 136 6.72 -7.24 10.76
CA GLY A 136 7.17 -7.36 9.37
C GLY A 136 6.09 -7.79 8.37
N LEU A 137 4.88 -8.14 8.79
CA LEU A 137 3.89 -8.77 7.91
C LEU A 137 3.44 -7.85 6.76
N GLU A 138 3.12 -6.59 7.04
CA GLU A 138 2.69 -5.65 5.99
C GLU A 138 3.80 -5.37 4.97
N ALA A 139 5.05 -5.29 5.44
CA ALA A 139 6.22 -5.17 4.59
C ALA A 139 6.40 -6.41 3.70
N LEU A 140 6.27 -7.61 4.26
CA LEU A 140 6.38 -8.86 3.50
C LEU A 140 5.32 -8.97 2.41
N VAL A 141 4.07 -8.62 2.70
CA VAL A 141 2.98 -8.58 1.68
C VAL A 141 3.31 -7.60 0.56
N ARG A 142 4.02 -6.52 0.87
CA ARG A 142 4.43 -5.51 -0.13
C ARG A 142 5.52 -6.01 -1.06
N LEU A 143 6.42 -6.86 -0.57
CA LEU A 143 7.54 -7.40 -1.33
C LEU A 143 7.13 -8.44 -2.40
N THR A 144 5.90 -8.95 -2.37
CA THR A 144 5.40 -9.94 -3.34
C THR A 144 4.75 -9.30 -4.58
N ARG A 145 4.85 -7.97 -4.74
CA ARG A 145 4.24 -7.21 -5.84
C ARG A 145 5.06 -7.29 -7.13
#